data_AF-A0A2I0JY29-F1
#
_entry.id   AF-A0A2I0JY29-F1
#
_cell.length_a   1.000
_cell.length_b   1.000
_cell.length_c   1.000
_cell.angle_alpha   90.00
_cell.angle_beta   90.00
_cell.angle_gamma   90.00
#
_symmetry.space_group_name_H-M   'P 1'
#
loop_
_entity.id
_entity.type
_entity.pdbx_description
1 polymer ?
#
loop_
_entity_poly.entity_id
_entity_poly.type
_entity_poly.pdbx_seq_one_letter_code
_entity_poly.pdbx_strand_id
1 'polypeptide(L)'
;MLQYWNYEEFIIHSFQDSLTGSALDWFMSLRAEDIPTWADLSRKFIDQYQYCAETPPTLLELSTKEMARGQKFEEYATKWRAQAVKHIPPFSKVQQIQLLHSTMRGVYYSHLLAHTSSFSDLIEAGKKLYLGIKLGRMEDPTVKGEESAKKTSAMPTSSSGRRGKKGRHPP
;
A
#
# COMPACT_ATOMS: atom_id res chain seq x y z
N MET A 1 17.40 10.26 -49.95
CA MET A 1 17.86 9.39 -48.85
C MET A 1 18.93 10.16 -48.10
N LEU A 2 18.66 10.59 -46.86
CA LEU A 2 19.74 11.05 -45.99
C LEU A 2 20.64 9.84 -45.72
N GLN A 3 21.96 10.01 -45.90
CA GLN A 3 22.92 8.96 -45.57
C GLN A 3 22.71 8.58 -44.10
N TYR A 4 22.68 7.27 -43.81
CA TYR A 4 22.44 6.73 -42.47
C TYR A 4 23.30 7.40 -41.38
N TRP A 5 24.54 7.77 -41.72
CA TRP A 5 25.46 8.54 -40.88
C TRP A 5 24.91 9.89 -40.43
N ASN A 6 24.23 10.63 -41.31
CA ASN A 6 23.63 11.93 -40.97
C ASN A 6 22.40 11.79 -40.05
N TYR A 7 21.78 10.61 -39.99
CA TYR A 7 20.61 10.36 -39.15
C TYR A 7 21.01 10.02 -37.71
N GLU A 8 22.02 9.17 -37.54
CA GLU A 8 22.58 8.82 -36.22
C GLU A 8 23.12 10.06 -35.50
N GLU A 9 23.93 10.87 -36.19
CA GLU A 9 24.50 12.11 -35.66
C GLU A 9 23.40 13.11 -35.27
N PHE A 10 22.37 13.27 -36.10
CA PHE A 10 21.23 14.12 -35.81
C PHE A 10 20.48 13.68 -34.54
N ILE A 11 20.24 12.38 -34.37
CA ILE A 11 19.54 11.87 -33.18
C ILE A 11 20.39 12.04 -31.93
N ILE A 12 21.68 11.75 -31.99
CA ILE A 12 22.59 11.91 -30.85
C ILE A 12 22.63 13.38 -30.39
N HIS A 13 22.74 14.33 -31.32
CA HIS A 13 22.70 15.76 -30.98
C HIS A 13 21.35 16.20 -30.45
N SER A 14 20.24 15.76 -31.07
CA SER A 14 18.90 16.06 -30.58
C SER A 14 18.67 15.52 -29.16
N PHE A 15 19.24 14.35 -28.86
CA PHE A 15 19.18 13.77 -27.52
C PHE A 15 19.99 14.61 -26.53
N GLN A 16 21.21 15.00 -26.87
CA GLN A 16 22.03 15.89 -26.05
C GLN A 16 21.28 17.18 -25.69
N ASP A 17 20.64 17.83 -26.67
CA ASP A 17 19.89 19.09 -26.47
C ASP A 17 18.66 18.91 -25.54
N SER A 18 18.17 17.67 -25.40
CA SER A 18 17.07 17.34 -24.48
C SER A 18 17.51 17.17 -23.02
N LEU A 19 18.81 17.03 -22.76
CA LEU A 19 19.34 16.77 -21.42
C LEU A 19 19.58 18.05 -20.63
N THR A 20 19.40 17.98 -19.31
CA THR A 20 19.70 19.08 -18.39
C THR A 20 20.33 18.56 -17.09
N GLY A 21 21.06 19.43 -16.39
CA GLY A 21 21.70 19.11 -15.11
C GLY A 21 22.60 17.88 -15.18
N SER A 22 22.49 17.00 -14.19
CA SER A 22 23.34 15.80 -14.07
C SER A 22 23.28 14.85 -15.27
N ALA A 23 22.16 14.83 -16.01
CA ALA A 23 22.04 14.03 -17.23
C ALA A 23 22.90 14.59 -18.37
N LEU A 24 22.97 15.92 -18.48
CA LEU A 24 23.84 16.59 -19.45
C LEU A 24 25.32 16.43 -19.07
N ASP A 25 25.65 16.60 -17.78
CA ASP A 25 27.02 16.42 -17.27
C ASP A 25 27.54 15.01 -17.56
N TRP A 26 26.69 13.99 -17.34
CA TRP A 26 27.00 12.61 -17.70
C TRP A 26 27.24 12.45 -19.19
N PHE A 27 26.38 13.00 -20.06
CA PHE A 27 26.55 12.89 -21.51
C PHE A 27 27.88 13.51 -21.96
N MET A 28 28.24 14.66 -21.41
CA MET A 28 29.50 15.36 -21.69
C MET A 28 30.74 14.61 -21.21
N SER A 29 30.59 13.67 -20.27
CA SER A 29 31.69 12.81 -19.79
C SER A 29 31.96 11.59 -20.70
N LEU A 30 31.07 11.30 -21.66
CA LEU A 30 31.23 10.17 -22.58
C LEU A 30 32.28 10.50 -23.65
N ARG A 31 33.08 9.51 -24.02
CA ARG A 31 34.01 9.63 -25.16
C ARG A 31 33.27 9.28 -26.45
N ALA A 32 33.57 10.01 -27.52
CA ALA A 32 32.97 9.76 -28.84
C ALA A 32 33.21 8.32 -29.35
N GLU A 33 34.35 7.71 -29.00
CA GLU A 33 34.66 6.32 -29.34
C GLU A 33 33.69 5.30 -28.72
N ASP A 34 33.07 5.64 -27.58
CA ASP A 34 32.20 4.74 -26.83
C ASP A 34 30.73 4.81 -27.29
N ILE A 35 30.38 5.77 -28.17
CA ILE A 35 29.02 6.03 -28.65
C ILE A 35 28.94 6.19 -30.19
N PRO A 36 29.41 5.21 -30.98
CA PRO A 36 29.41 5.35 -32.44
C PRO A 36 28.00 5.32 -33.06
N THR A 37 26.98 4.88 -32.30
CA THR A 37 25.58 4.82 -32.75
C THR A 37 24.61 5.25 -31.64
N TRP A 38 23.38 5.62 -32.03
CA TRP A 38 22.27 5.83 -31.10
C TRP A 38 21.98 4.60 -30.24
N ALA A 39 22.16 3.38 -30.79
CA ALA A 39 21.95 2.15 -30.04
C ALA A 39 22.94 2.01 -28.87
N ASP A 40 24.19 2.43 -29.05
CA ASP A 40 25.22 2.40 -28.00
C ASP A 40 24.95 3.47 -26.93
N LEU A 41 24.61 4.68 -27.37
CA LEU A 41 24.26 5.79 -26.47
C LEU A 41 23.02 5.46 -25.62
N SER A 42 21.95 4.97 -26.26
CA SER A 42 20.70 4.62 -25.57
C SER A 42 20.92 3.50 -24.54
N ARG A 43 21.73 2.49 -24.86
CA ARG A 43 22.08 1.44 -23.90
C ARG A 43 22.83 1.99 -22.70
N LYS A 44 23.85 2.82 -22.91
CA LYS A 44 24.58 3.48 -21.82
C LYS A 44 23.68 4.38 -20.97
N PHE A 45 22.76 5.11 -21.59
CA PHE A 45 21.80 5.93 -20.86
C PHE A 45 20.90 5.09 -19.96
N ILE A 46 20.39 3.97 -20.47
CA ILE A 46 19.61 3.03 -19.66
C ILE A 46 20.46 2.45 -18.55
N ASP A 47 21.67 1.96 -18.83
CA ASP A 47 22.54 1.37 -17.79
C ASP A 47 22.89 2.38 -16.69
N GLN A 48 23.12 3.64 -17.08
CA GLN A 48 23.39 4.74 -16.16
C GLN A 48 22.18 5.09 -15.31
N TYR A 49 20.99 5.22 -15.91
CA TYR A 49 19.81 5.80 -15.27
C TYR A 49 18.67 4.80 -15.03
N GLN A 50 18.91 3.50 -15.19
CA GLN A 50 17.91 2.46 -14.87
C GLN A 50 17.52 2.48 -13.41
N TYR A 51 18.36 3.03 -12.52
CA TYR A 51 18.00 3.24 -11.11
C TYR A 51 16.96 4.37 -10.94
N CYS A 52 16.90 5.34 -11.86
CA CYS A 52 15.87 6.39 -11.88
C CYS A 52 14.52 5.86 -12.33
N ALA A 53 14.49 4.72 -13.03
CA ALA A 53 13.27 3.92 -13.06
C ALA A 53 13.09 3.38 -11.64
N GLU A 54 12.42 4.17 -10.78
CA GLU A 54 12.01 3.74 -9.44
C GLU A 54 11.56 2.29 -9.56
N THR A 55 12.20 1.38 -8.81
CA THR A 55 11.79 -0.02 -8.83
C THR A 55 10.29 -0.03 -8.59
N PRO A 56 9.48 -0.45 -9.60
CA PRO A 56 8.04 -0.40 -9.46
C PRO A 56 7.68 -1.16 -8.18
N PRO A 57 6.89 -0.56 -7.28
CA PRO A 57 6.62 -1.18 -6.00
C PRO A 57 6.06 -2.57 -6.24
N THR A 58 6.67 -3.59 -5.63
CA THR A 58 6.28 -4.98 -5.92
C THR A 58 4.85 -5.24 -5.46
N LEU A 59 4.18 -6.23 -6.07
CA LEU A 59 2.84 -6.63 -5.62
C LEU A 59 2.83 -6.98 -4.12
N LEU A 60 3.92 -7.58 -3.63
CA LEU A 60 4.10 -7.92 -2.21
C LEU A 60 4.21 -6.67 -1.33
N GLU A 61 4.95 -5.65 -1.75
CA GLU A 61 5.02 -4.38 -1.02
C GLU A 61 3.68 -3.66 -0.99
N LEU A 62 2.91 -3.72 -2.08
CA LEU A 62 1.58 -3.11 -2.12
C LEU A 62 0.57 -3.87 -1.24
N SER A 63 0.63 -5.20 -1.21
CA SER A 63 -0.28 -6.04 -0.41
C SER A 63 0.01 -6.04 1.09
N THR A 64 1.22 -5.65 1.50
CA THR A 64 1.63 -5.59 2.91
C THR A 64 1.58 -4.20 3.52
N LYS A 65 1.25 -3.17 2.73
CA LYS A 65 1.07 -1.79 3.22
C LYS A 65 -0.24 -1.61 3.94
N GLU A 66 -0.28 -2.10 5.18
CA GLU A 66 -1.42 -1.89 6.06
C GLU A 66 -1.57 -0.42 6.51
N MET A 67 -2.80 -0.04 6.81
CA MET A 67 -3.11 1.25 7.42
C MET A 67 -2.59 1.29 8.87
N ALA A 68 -1.87 2.36 9.23
CA ALA A 68 -1.36 2.51 10.58
C ALA A 68 -2.47 2.88 11.58
N ARG A 69 -2.27 2.53 12.86
CA ARG A 69 -3.22 2.84 13.94
C ARG A 69 -3.44 4.35 14.05
N GLY A 70 -4.70 4.78 14.07
CA GLY A 70 -5.07 6.20 14.19
C GLY A 70 -4.74 7.05 12.95
N GLN A 71 -4.20 6.48 11.87
CA GLN A 71 -4.03 7.18 10.61
C GLN A 71 -5.40 7.57 10.03
N LYS A 72 -5.49 8.70 9.32
CA LYS A 72 -6.73 8.99 8.58
C LYS A 72 -6.81 8.10 7.34
N PHE A 73 -7.99 7.54 7.10
CA PHE A 73 -8.21 6.64 5.98
C PHE A 73 -7.87 7.28 4.61
N GLU A 74 -8.24 8.54 4.41
CA GLU A 74 -7.99 9.28 3.17
C GLU A 74 -6.49 9.43 2.86
N GLU A 75 -5.70 9.77 3.88
CA GLU A 75 -4.24 9.91 3.75
C GLU A 75 -3.60 8.57 3.38
N TYR A 76 -4.05 7.50 4.03
CA TYR A 76 -3.63 6.13 3.74
C TYR A 76 -3.95 5.72 2.30
N ALA A 77 -5.23 5.80 1.89
CA ALA A 77 -5.69 5.35 0.58
C ALA A 77 -5.05 6.16 -0.57
N THR A 78 -4.87 7.47 -0.39
CA THR A 78 -4.23 8.33 -1.38
C THR A 78 -2.75 7.98 -1.56
N LYS A 79 -2.02 7.79 -0.45
CA LYS A 79 -0.60 7.40 -0.48
C LYS A 79 -0.42 6.01 -1.09
N TRP A 80 -1.26 5.05 -0.70
CA TRP A 80 -1.22 3.70 -1.26
C TRP A 80 -1.46 3.73 -2.77
N ARG A 81 -2.46 4.49 -3.24
CA ARG A 81 -2.76 4.61 -4.67
C ARG A 81 -1.63 5.27 -5.46
N ALA A 82 -1.00 6.32 -4.91
CA ALA A 82 0.14 6.98 -5.53
C ALA A 82 1.33 6.03 -5.77
N GLN A 83 1.42 4.95 -4.98
CA GLN A 83 2.42 3.90 -5.18
C GLN A 83 1.93 2.85 -6.17
N ALA A 84 0.66 2.44 -6.08
CA ALA A 84 0.08 1.46 -7.01
C ALA A 84 0.12 1.91 -8.48
N VAL A 85 -0.01 3.22 -8.77
CA VAL A 85 0.08 3.74 -10.15
C VAL A 85 1.48 3.66 -10.75
N LYS A 86 2.52 3.47 -9.93
CA LYS A 86 3.90 3.28 -10.38
C LYS A 86 4.20 1.84 -10.77
N HIS A 87 3.30 0.90 -10.49
CA HIS A 87 3.49 -0.51 -10.83
C HIS A 87 3.48 -0.74 -12.35
N ILE A 88 4.36 -1.62 -12.81
CA ILE A 88 4.47 -2.04 -14.21
C ILE A 88 4.31 -3.57 -14.26
N PRO A 89 3.33 -4.11 -15.00
CA PRO A 89 2.32 -3.40 -15.80
C PRO A 89 1.27 -2.65 -14.94
N PRO A 90 0.61 -1.60 -15.45
CA PRO A 90 -0.39 -0.85 -14.68
C PRO A 90 -1.55 -1.73 -14.23
N PHE A 91 -1.94 -1.63 -12.95
CA PHE A 91 -3.15 -2.28 -12.45
C PHE A 91 -4.42 -1.62 -12.98
N SER A 92 -5.42 -2.44 -13.33
CA SER A 92 -6.77 -1.94 -13.62
C SER A 92 -7.39 -1.27 -12.40
N LYS A 93 -8.40 -0.41 -12.60
CA LYS A 93 -9.12 0.25 -11.50
C LYS A 93 -9.69 -0.75 -10.49
N VAL A 94 -10.22 -1.87 -10.98
CA VAL A 94 -10.79 -2.95 -10.16
C VAL A 94 -9.69 -3.62 -9.32
N GLN A 95 -8.54 -3.94 -9.93
CA GLN A 95 -7.41 -4.53 -9.23
C GLN A 95 -6.87 -3.61 -8.13
N GLN A 96 -6.76 -2.31 -8.40
CA GLN A 96 -6.31 -1.34 -7.40
C GLN A 96 -7.28 -1.27 -6.21
N ILE A 97 -8.60 -1.30 -6.43
CA ILE A 97 -9.61 -1.30 -5.37
C ILE A 97 -9.54 -2.60 -4.54
N GLN A 98 -9.47 -3.76 -5.21
CA GLN A 98 -9.38 -5.06 -4.55
C GLN A 98 -8.10 -5.21 -3.72
N LEU A 99 -6.97 -4.75 -4.25
CA LEU A 99 -5.68 -4.84 -3.56
C LEU A 99 -5.61 -3.87 -2.37
N LEU A 100 -6.11 -2.65 -2.52
CA LEU A 100 -6.24 -1.71 -1.39
C LEU A 100 -7.20 -2.24 -0.33
N HIS A 101 -8.26 -2.94 -0.72
CA HIS A 101 -9.15 -3.58 0.23
C HIS A 101 -8.45 -4.70 1.02
N SER A 102 -7.64 -5.51 0.34
CA SER A 102 -6.90 -6.62 0.96
C SER A 102 -5.89 -6.21 2.03
N THR A 103 -5.41 -4.96 1.98
CA THR A 103 -4.46 -4.40 2.95
C THR A 103 -5.15 -3.83 4.20
N MET A 104 -6.49 -3.79 4.23
CA MET A 104 -7.28 -3.30 5.36
C MET A 104 -7.50 -4.39 6.41
N ARG A 105 -7.79 -3.97 7.65
CA ARG A 105 -8.09 -4.88 8.77
C ARG A 105 -9.38 -4.52 9.50
N GLY A 106 -9.94 -5.52 10.21
CA GLY A 106 -11.12 -5.40 11.06
C GLY A 106 -12.32 -4.76 10.35
N VAL A 107 -12.93 -3.75 10.96
CA VAL A 107 -14.15 -3.12 10.44
C VAL A 107 -13.95 -2.50 9.05
N TYR A 108 -12.74 -2.05 8.71
CA TYR A 108 -12.45 -1.55 7.36
C TYR A 108 -12.56 -2.65 6.32
N TYR A 109 -11.94 -3.81 6.59
CA TYR A 109 -12.04 -4.97 5.69
C TYR A 109 -13.48 -5.47 5.55
N SER A 110 -14.24 -5.56 6.64
CA SER A 110 -15.60 -6.12 6.58
C SER A 110 -16.63 -5.18 5.93
N HIS A 111 -16.46 -3.86 6.05
CA HIS A 111 -17.49 -2.90 5.61
C HIS A 111 -17.19 -2.16 4.33
N LEU A 112 -15.93 -2.09 3.86
CA LEU A 112 -15.58 -1.28 2.68
C LEU A 112 -15.70 -2.00 1.34
N LEU A 113 -15.89 -3.32 1.32
CA LEU A 113 -16.04 -4.08 0.07
C LEU A 113 -17.46 -4.02 -0.51
N ALA A 114 -18.46 -3.82 0.35
CA ALA A 114 -19.84 -3.69 -0.07
C ALA A 114 -20.02 -2.26 -0.64
N HIS A 115 -20.12 -2.15 -1.97
CA HIS A 115 -20.63 -0.97 -2.70
C HIS A 115 -19.65 0.10 -3.21
N THR A 116 -18.36 -0.18 -3.39
CA THR A 116 -17.44 0.82 -4.00
C THR A 116 -17.16 0.51 -5.48
N SER A 117 -17.74 1.29 -6.39
CA SER A 117 -17.44 1.22 -7.84
C SER A 117 -16.26 2.10 -8.24
N SER A 118 -15.86 3.04 -7.36
CA SER A 118 -14.72 3.93 -7.56
C SER A 118 -13.87 4.12 -6.31
N PHE A 119 -12.65 4.62 -6.50
CA PHE A 119 -11.76 5.03 -5.41
C PHE A 119 -12.33 6.17 -4.57
N SER A 120 -13.09 7.09 -5.18
CA SER A 120 -13.70 8.21 -4.46
C SER A 120 -14.74 7.71 -3.47
N ASP A 121 -15.58 6.77 -3.89
CA ASP A 121 -16.60 6.15 -3.03
C ASP A 121 -15.95 5.38 -1.88
N LEU A 122 -14.86 4.66 -2.17
CA LEU A 122 -14.06 3.96 -1.17
C LEU A 122 -13.48 4.91 -0.12
N ILE A 123 -12.92 6.04 -0.54
CA ILE A 123 -12.38 7.07 0.35
C ILE A 123 -13.49 7.67 1.21
N GLU A 124 -14.64 8.01 0.64
CA GLU A 124 -15.76 8.58 1.38
C GLU A 124 -16.31 7.61 2.44
N ALA A 125 -16.54 6.35 2.06
CA ALA A 125 -16.98 5.30 2.97
C ALA A 125 -15.96 5.08 4.09
N GLY A 126 -14.66 5.04 3.77
CA GLY A 126 -13.61 4.85 4.76
C GLY A 126 -13.45 6.03 5.71
N LYS A 127 -13.70 7.27 5.24
CA LYS A 127 -13.77 8.47 6.10
C LYS A 127 -14.93 8.38 7.09
N LYS A 128 -16.12 7.96 6.64
CA LYS A 128 -17.30 7.76 7.52
C LYS A 128 -17.01 6.72 8.60
N LEU A 129 -16.37 5.61 8.22
CA LEU A 129 -16.00 4.55 9.16
C LEU A 129 -14.94 5.03 10.17
N TYR A 130 -13.90 5.72 9.71
CA TYR A 130 -12.89 6.34 10.57
C TYR A 130 -13.49 7.30 11.59
N LEU A 131 -14.45 8.14 11.17
CA LEU A 131 -15.17 9.02 12.10
C LEU A 131 -16.02 8.23 13.09
N GLY A 132 -16.69 7.15 12.65
CA GLY A 132 -17.45 6.26 13.53
C GLY A 132 -16.59 5.64 14.63
N ILE A 133 -15.39 5.15 14.29
CA ILE A 133 -14.41 4.62 15.24
C ILE A 133 -13.91 5.73 16.18
N LYS A 134 -13.52 6.88 15.62
CA LYS A 134 -13.01 8.02 16.42
C LYS A 134 -14.04 8.56 17.41
N LEU A 135 -15.33 8.48 17.08
CA LEU A 135 -16.44 8.86 17.95
C LEU A 135 -16.89 7.75 18.91
N GLY A 136 -16.22 6.59 18.93
CA GLY A 136 -16.57 5.46 19.80
C GLY A 136 -17.87 4.73 19.42
N ARG A 137 -18.38 4.96 18.21
CA ARG A 137 -19.60 4.28 17.69
C ARG A 137 -19.30 2.91 17.09
N MET A 138 -18.03 2.61 16.85
CA MET A 138 -17.54 1.37 16.25
C MET A 138 -16.26 0.95 16.96
N GLU A 139 -16.02 -0.36 17.06
CA GLU A 139 -14.78 -0.91 17.61
C GLU A 139 -13.57 -0.60 16.72
N ASP A 140 -12.47 -0.21 17.34
CA ASP A 140 -11.19 -0.05 16.64
C ASP A 140 -10.65 -1.46 16.29
N PRO A 141 -10.35 -1.73 15.00
CA PRO A 141 -9.78 -2.99 14.52
C PRO A 141 -8.58 -3.53 15.30
N THR A 142 -7.83 -2.66 15.98
CA THR A 142 -6.57 -2.99 16.62
C THR A 142 -6.69 -3.40 18.09
N VAL A 143 -7.87 -3.32 18.71
CA VAL A 143 -8.04 -3.55 20.17
C VAL A 143 -8.18 -5.04 20.53
N LYS A 144 -8.55 -5.90 19.57
CA LYS A 144 -8.84 -7.32 19.84
C LYS A 144 -7.64 -8.19 20.26
N GLY A 145 -6.42 -7.67 20.23
CA GLY A 145 -5.20 -8.42 20.59
C GLY A 145 -4.83 -8.42 22.08
N GLU A 146 -5.17 -7.39 22.85
CA GLU A 146 -4.59 -7.20 24.20
C GLU A 146 -5.60 -7.32 25.36
N GLU A 147 -6.89 -7.06 25.15
CA GLU A 147 -7.86 -7.01 26.27
C GLU A 147 -8.50 -8.37 26.62
N SER A 148 -8.45 -9.37 25.73
CA SER A 148 -9.11 -10.67 25.99
C SER A 148 -8.43 -11.50 27.08
N ALA A 149 -7.20 -11.13 27.52
CA ALA A 149 -6.47 -11.87 28.55
C ALA A 149 -6.81 -11.47 29.99
N LYS A 150 -7.57 -10.38 30.23
CA LYS A 150 -7.82 -9.87 31.59
C LYS A 150 -9.21 -10.14 32.17
N LYS A 151 -10.11 -10.79 31.44
CA LYS A 151 -11.48 -11.02 31.92
C LYS A 151 -11.85 -12.50 32.08
N THR A 152 -10.96 -13.28 32.71
CA THR A 152 -11.31 -14.62 33.21
C THR A 152 -10.67 -14.90 34.57
N SER A 153 -11.08 -14.19 35.62
CA SER A 153 -11.00 -14.71 36.99
C SER A 153 -11.97 -14.00 37.93
N ALA A 154 -13.25 -14.34 37.84
CA ALA A 154 -14.18 -14.25 38.96
C ALA A 154 -15.40 -15.14 38.65
N MET A 155 -15.30 -16.43 38.95
CA MET A 155 -16.50 -17.24 39.18
C MET A 155 -16.95 -17.04 40.62
N PRO A 156 -18.22 -16.69 40.89
CA PRO A 156 -18.82 -16.99 42.18
C PRO A 156 -19.30 -18.45 42.17
N THR A 157 -18.77 -19.27 43.06
CA THR A 157 -19.27 -20.62 43.32
C THR A 157 -20.66 -20.54 43.96
N SER A 158 -21.70 -20.97 43.24
CA SER A 158 -23.01 -21.28 43.83
C SER A 158 -23.23 -22.79 43.81
N SER A 159 -22.98 -23.46 44.95
CA SER A 159 -23.36 -24.87 45.13
C SER A 159 -24.80 -24.94 45.63
N SER A 160 -25.71 -25.38 44.75
CA SER A 160 -27.08 -25.81 45.11
C SER A 160 -27.17 -27.33 44.96
N GLY A 161 -27.51 -28.03 46.05
CA GLY A 161 -27.54 -29.50 46.06
C GLY A 161 -28.15 -30.15 47.31
N ARG A 162 -29.45 -29.91 47.52
CA ARG A 162 -30.50 -30.81 48.09
C ARG A 162 -30.18 -31.83 49.24
N ARG A 163 -30.88 -31.56 50.37
CA ARG A 163 -31.93 -32.41 51.01
C ARG A 163 -31.51 -33.64 51.85
N GLY A 164 -31.69 -33.52 53.19
CA GLY A 164 -31.82 -34.64 54.14
C GLY A 164 -32.48 -34.16 55.44
N LYS A 165 -33.53 -34.85 55.91
CA LYS A 165 -34.51 -34.41 56.91
C LYS A 165 -34.36 -35.20 58.23
N LYS A 166 -34.61 -34.53 59.37
CA LYS A 166 -35.03 -35.02 60.72
C LYS A 166 -34.02 -35.75 61.63
N GLY A 167 -33.91 -35.24 62.87
CA GLY A 167 -33.99 -36.10 64.07
C GLY A 167 -33.22 -35.67 65.34
N ARG A 168 -33.88 -34.89 66.21
CA ARG A 168 -33.84 -34.85 67.70
C ARG A 168 -32.52 -34.64 68.50
N HIS A 169 -32.67 -33.81 69.54
CA HIS A 169 -31.84 -33.65 70.75
C HIS A 169 -32.80 -33.13 71.87
N PRO A 170 -32.41 -33.02 73.16
CA PRO A 170 -31.96 -33.99 74.19
C PRO A 170 -33.01 -34.02 75.36
N PRO A 171 -32.75 -34.50 76.59
CA PRO A 171 -31.57 -35.18 77.18
C PRO A 171 -31.75 -36.69 77.41
#